data_AF-A0A1K2IGD2-F1
#
_entry.id   AF-A0A1K2IGD2-F1
#
_cell.length_a   1.000
_cell.length_b   1.000
_cell.length_c   1.000
_cell.angle_alpha   90.00
_cell.angle_beta   90.00
_cell.angle_gamma   90.00
#
_symmetry.space_group_name_H-M   'P 1'
#
loop_
_entity.id
_entity.type
_entity.pdbx_description
1 polymer ?
#
loop_
_entity_poly.entity_id
_entity_poly.type
_entity_poly.pdbx_seq_one_letter_code
_entity_poly.pdbx_strand_id
1 'polypeptide(L)' 'MIRLHLNPSILKSLNFNKKNESLEIEFKKNVKTAQHIEIPLSIINDYINSIKENILSEDKDDIKSNLRVVYSNFKTC' A
#
# COMPACT_ATOMS: atom_id res chain seq x y z
N MET A 1 -3.36 -2.78 -4.18
CA MET A 1 -2.34 -1.74 -3.94
C MET A 1 -2.14 -1.62 -2.44
N ILE A 2 -0.95 -1.92 -1.91
CA ILE A 2 -0.64 -1.73 -0.48
C ILE A 2 -0.21 -0.27 -0.26
N ARG A 3 -0.72 0.36 0.80
CA ARG A 3 -0.31 1.70 1.22
C ARG A 3 0.50 1.59 2.51
N LEU A 4 1.77 1.97 2.46
CA LEU A 4 2.63 2.09 3.63
C LEU A 4 2.54 3.53 4.16
N HIS A 5 2.12 3.68 5.41
CA HIS A 5 2.07 4.98 6.07
C HIS A 5 3.42 5.25 6.75
N LEU A 6 4.30 5.96 6.04
CA LEU A 6 5.60 6.36 6.55
C LEU A 6 5.62 7.86 6.82
N ASN A 7 6.13 8.27 7.98
CA ASN A 7 6.37 9.67 8.27
C ASN A 7 7.63 10.14 7.50
N PRO A 8 7.54 11.10 6.56
CA PRO A 8 8.69 11.51 5.75
C PRO A 8 9.84 12.09 6.58
N SER A 9 9.54 12.68 7.73
CA SER A 9 10.54 13.36 8.58
C SER A 9 11.58 12.42 9.18
N ILE A 10 11.25 11.13 9.33
CA ILE A 10 12.14 10.11 9.91
C ILE A 10 12.89 9.31 8.83
N LEU A 11 12.50 9.45 7.56
CA LEU A 11 13.12 8.74 6.44
C LEU A 11 14.38 9.48 5.99
N LYS A 12 15.41 8.70 5.70
CA LYS A 12 16.60 9.14 4.97
C LYS A 12 16.46 8.81 3.49
N SER A 13 16.01 7.61 3.15
CA SER A 13 15.73 7.21 1.77
C SER A 13 14.61 6.16 1.71
N LEU A 14 13.89 6.14 0.58
CA LEU A 14 12.91 5.14 0.23
C LEU A 14 13.17 4.77 -1.23
N ASN A 15 13.59 3.53 -1.47
CA ASN A 15 13.98 3.10 -2.81
C ASN A 15 13.43 1.71 -3.13
N PHE A 16 13.15 1.48 -4.40
CA PHE A 16 12.78 0.18 -4.90
C PHE A 16 13.97 -0.43 -5.64
N ASN A 17 14.56 -1.46 -5.04
CA ASN A 17 15.68 -2.18 -5.63
C ASN A 17 15.15 -3.19 -6.65
N LYS A 18 15.29 -2.84 -7.94
CA LYS A 18 14.86 -3.71 -9.04
C LYS A 18 15.69 -4.99 -9.20
N LYS A 19 16.93 -5.03 -8.69
CA LYS A 19 17.80 -6.20 -8.83
C LYS A 19 17.43 -7.27 -7.81
N ASN A 20 17.17 -6.84 -6.58
CA ASN A 20 16.83 -7.72 -5.46
C ASN A 20 15.32 -7.87 -5.27
N GLU A 21 14.52 -7.20 -6.11
CA GLU A 21 13.06 -7.16 -6.00
C GLU A 21 12.58 -6.81 -4.59
N SER A 22 13.17 -5.76 -4.01
CA SER A 22 12.93 -5.37 -2.62
C SER A 22 12.64 -3.88 -2.46
N LEU A 23 11.83 -3.55 -1.47
CA LEU A 23 11.61 -2.19 -0.99
C LEU A 23 12.62 -1.90 0.13
N GLU A 24 13.51 -0.96 -0.11
CA GLU A 24 14.53 -0.52 0.82
C GLU A 24 14.09 0.77 1.52
N ILE A 25 14.08 0.76 2.85
CA ILE A 25 13.72 1.89 3.69
C ILE A 25 14.90 2.20 4.59
N GLU A 26 15.49 3.38 4.44
CA GLU A 26 16.55 3.86 5.31
C GLU A 26 16.03 4.96 6.24
N PHE A 27 16.29 4.82 7.53
CA PHE A 27 15.87 5.78 8.54
C PHE A 27 17.03 6.70 8.93
N LYS A 28 16.69 7.90 9.39
CA LYS A 28 17.69 8.82 9.94
C LYS A 28 18.29 8.22 11.23
N LYS A 29 19.58 8.49 11.46
CA LYS A 29 20.35 7.97 12.61
C LYS A 29 19.77 8.32 13.99
N ASN A 30 18.94 9.34 14.07
CA ASN A 30 18.31 9.82 15.31
C ASN A 30 16.97 9.12 15.63
N VAL A 31 16.52 8.17 14.81
CA VAL A 31 15.29 7.41 15.04
C VAL A 31 15.65 6.16 15.85
N LYS A 32 14.88 5.86 16.91
CA LYS A 32 15.03 4.63 17.71
C LYS A 32 14.46 3.40 16.99
N THR A 33 14.88 3.16 15.75
CA THR A 33 14.48 2.03 14.92
C THR A 33 15.68 1.47 14.16
N ALA A 34 15.49 0.36 13.45
CA ALA A 34 16.51 -0.17 12.55
C ALA A 34 16.93 0.91 11.54
N GLN A 35 18.23 1.03 11.29
CA GLN A 35 18.73 2.05 10.33
C GLN A 35 18.29 1.73 8.90
N HIS A 36 18.12 0.46 8.59
CA HIS A 36 17.75 -0.03 7.27
C HIS A 36 16.78 -1.19 7.41
N ILE A 37 15.72 -1.18 6.60
CA ILE A 37 14.77 -2.28 6.44
C ILE A 37 14.73 -2.62 4.96
N GLU A 38 14.89 -3.90 4.65
CA GLU A 38 14.69 -4.46 3.32
C GLU A 38 13.44 -5.35 3.35
N ILE A 39 12.47 -5.05 2.50
CA ILE A 39 11.23 -5.82 2.38
C ILE A 39 11.19 -6.46 0.99
N PRO A 40 11.45 -7.77 0.87
CA PRO A 40 11.28 -8.49 -0.39
C PRO A 40 9.84 -8.41 -0.92
N LEU A 41 9.68 -8.28 -2.23
CA LEU A 41 8.39 -8.31 -2.91
C LEU A 41 7.63 -9.60 -2.66
N SER A 42 8.31 -10.73 -2.51
CA SER A 42 7.69 -12.02 -2.17
C SER A 42 6.87 -11.91 -0.89
N ILE A 43 7.45 -11.34 0.17
CA ILE A 43 6.75 -11.13 1.46
C ILE A 43 5.56 -10.20 1.30
N ILE A 44 5.70 -9.13 0.50
CA ILE A 44 4.60 -8.21 0.20
C ILE A 44 3.47 -8.95 -0.51
N ASN A 45 3.79 -9.81 -1.48
CA ASN A 45 2.80 -10.60 -2.22
C ASN A 45 2.13 -11.67 -1.35
N ASP A 46 2.90 -12.39 -0.53
CA ASP A 46 2.39 -13.40 0.41
C ASP A 46 1.44 -12.76 1.43
N TYR A 47 1.77 -11.56 1.91
CA TYR A 47 0.90 -10.79 2.78
C TYR A 47 -0.40 -10.38 2.06
N ILE A 48 -0.35 -9.92 0.80
CA ILE A 48 -1.56 -9.63 0.02
C ILE A 48 -2.42 -10.89 -0.15
N ASN A 49 -1.80 -12.02 -0.47
CA ASN A 49 -2.51 -13.26 -0.73
C ASN A 49 -3.17 -13.79 0.54
N SER A 50 -2.48 -13.77 1.68
CA SER A 50 -3.06 -14.16 2.98
C SER A 50 -4.21 -13.24 3.42
N ILE A 51 -4.14 -11.93 3.12
CA ILE A 51 -5.29 -11.04 3.33
C ILE A 51 -6.46 -11.41 2.42
N LYS A 52 -6.22 -11.64 1.12
CA LYS A 52 -7.28 -12.00 0.18
C LYS A 52 -7.99 -13.29 0.58
N GLU A 53 -7.24 -14.30 1.02
CA GLU A 53 -7.80 -15.58 1.47
C GLU A 53 -8.71 -15.40 2.70
N ASN A 54 -8.35 -14.50 3.62
CA ASN A 54 -9.15 -14.19 4.80
C ASN A 54 -10.36 -13.25 4.52
N ILE A 55 -10.26 -12.33 3.57
CA ILE A 55 -11.38 -11.42 3.22
C ILE A 55 -12.39 -12.10 2.28
N LEU A 56 -11.95 -13.01 1.41
CA LEU A 56 -12.85 -13.77 0.51
C LEU A 56 -13.70 -14.81 1.25
N SER A 57 -13.45 -15.05 2.54
CA SER A 57 -14.24 -15.96 3.37
C SER A 57 -15.38 -15.25 4.14
N GLU A 58 -15.37 -13.91 4.27
CA GLU A 58 -16.38 -13.18 5.05
C GLU A 58 -17.39 -12.35 4.22
N ASP A 59 -17.12 -12.00 2.96
CA ASP A 59 -18.00 -11.12 2.16
C ASP A 59 -18.75 -11.83 1.02
N LYS A 60 -19.62 -12.80 1.36
CA LYS A 60 -20.69 -13.28 0.43
C LYS A 60 -22.06 -12.63 0.69
N ASP A 61 -22.15 -11.62 1.54
CA ASP A 61 -23.40 -10.88 1.74
C ASP A 61 -23.37 -9.52 1.04
N ASP A 62 -23.97 -9.52 -0.17
CA ASP A 62 -24.66 -8.39 -0.81
C ASP A 62 -24.10 -6.96 -0.60
N ILE A 63 -22.99 -6.64 -1.27
CA ILE A 63 -22.64 -5.23 -1.54
C ILE A 63 -23.63 -4.68 -2.59
N LYS A 64 -24.81 -4.25 -2.15
CA LYS A 64 -25.72 -3.41 -2.95
C LYS A 64 -25.04 -2.07 -3.19
N SER A 65 -24.43 -1.93 -4.37
CA SER A 65 -23.86 -0.66 -4.82
C SER A 65 -24.94 0.40 -4.99
N ASN A 66 -25.04 1.33 -4.04
CA ASN A 66 -25.96 2.48 -4.08
C ASN A 66 -25.44 3.65 -4.95
N LEU A 67 -24.52 3.39 -5.89
CA LEU A 67 -23.96 4.45 -6.74
C LEU A 67 -24.92 4.79 -7.88
N ARG A 68 -25.49 5.99 -7.84
CA ARG A 68 -26.29 6.56 -8.92
C ARG A 68 -25.40 7.46 -9.78
N VAL A 69 -25.28 7.14 -11.07
CA VAL A 69 -24.66 8.03 -12.05
C VAL A 69 -25.54 9.27 -12.22
N VAL A 70 -24.96 10.45 -12.03
CA VAL A 70 -25.61 11.74 -12.31
C VAL A 70 -24.83 12.46 -13.41
N TYR A 71 -25.53 12.84 -14.47
CA TYR A 71 -24.97 13.59 -15.59
C TYR A 71 -24.86 15.07 -15.21
N SER A 72 -23.67 15.63 -15.39
CA SER A 72 -23.36 17.05 -15.14
C SER A 72 -23.86 17.91 -16.30
N ASN A 73 -24.68 18.93 -16.01
CA ASN A 73 -25.18 19.89 -17.01
C ASN A 73 -24.20 21.07 -17.22
N PHE A 74 -22.90 20.82 -17.21
CA PHE A 74 -21.93 21.88 -17.51
C PHE A 74 -22.01 22.26 -19.00
N LYS A 75 -22.59 23.42 -19.29
CA LYS A 75 -22.39 24.11 -20.56
C LYS A 75 -21.05 24.84 -20.48
N THR A 76 -20.09 24.44 -21.29
CA THR A 76 -18.91 25.25 -21.61
C THR A 76 -19.34 26.38 -22.53
N CYS A 77 -19.06 27.63 -22.12
CA CYS A 77 -19.29 28.83 -22.91
C CYS A 77 -18.40 28.88 -24.16
#